data_AF-A0A357ZAU0-F1
#
_entry.id   AF-A0A357ZAU0-F1
#
_cell.length_a   1.000
_cell.length_b   1.000
_cell.length_c   1.000
_cell.angle_alpha   90.00
_cell.angle_beta   90.00
_cell.angle_gamma   90.00
#
_symmetry.space_group_name_H-M   'P 1'
#
loop_
_entity.id
_entity.type
_entity.pdbx_description
1 polymer ?
#
loop_
_entity_poly.entity_id
_entity_poly.type
_entity_poly.pdbx_seq_one_letter_code
_entity_poly.pdbx_strand_id
1 'polypeptide(L)'
;SEKLLKIATDFYIEAKVGRLRKNVVRLEKRTDSIYNLLNYKTQATRQDALLLLNGNFANVNEAINSEISQRDKTVLTTIYGELLKNLEATKASLIQETPTVQIVDSPNFPLDKSETKWYMGLLMGAFVSFCASLLYFLVVNKPAKTIL
;
A
#
# COMPACT_ATOMS: atom_id res chain seq x y z
N SER A 1 -10.17 -19.37 0.46
CA SER A 1 -9.18 -19.44 -0.62
C SER A 1 -8.43 -18.12 -0.81
N GLU A 2 -9.14 -16.98 -0.91
CA GLU A 2 -8.54 -15.64 -1.09
C GLU A 2 -7.46 -15.24 -0.06
N LYS A 3 -7.67 -15.56 1.22
CA LYS A 3 -6.70 -15.21 2.28
C LYS A 3 -5.33 -15.86 2.05
N LEU A 4 -5.32 -17.08 1.54
CA LEU A 4 -4.10 -17.85 1.26
C LEU A 4 -3.43 -17.38 -0.03
N LEU A 5 -4.25 -17.07 -1.05
CA LEU A 5 -3.79 -16.46 -2.31
C LEU A 5 -3.10 -15.12 -2.04
N LYS A 6 -3.73 -14.25 -1.25
CA LYS A 6 -3.19 -12.94 -0.87
C LYS A 6 -1.87 -13.06 -0.10
N ILE A 7 -1.78 -13.97 0.86
CA ILE A 7 -0.53 -14.23 1.61
C ILE A 7 0.57 -14.72 0.67
N ALA A 8 0.25 -15.63 -0.26
CA ALA A 8 1.22 -16.13 -1.23
C ALA A 8 1.69 -15.03 -2.20
N THR A 9 0.78 -14.18 -2.66
CA THR A 9 1.10 -13.03 -3.52
C THR A 9 1.94 -11.99 -2.77
N ASP A 10 1.55 -11.62 -1.54
CA ASP A 10 2.30 -10.69 -0.69
C ASP A 10 3.72 -11.22 -0.40
N PHE A 11 3.85 -12.51 -0.11
CA PHE A 11 5.16 -13.17 0.08
C PHE A 11 5.98 -13.18 -1.22
N TYR A 12 5.39 -13.48 -2.37
CA TYR A 12 6.08 -13.47 -3.65
C TYR A 12 6.59 -12.07 -4.02
N ILE A 13 5.76 -11.04 -3.81
CA ILE A 13 6.14 -9.64 -3.99
C ILE A 13 7.30 -9.29 -3.05
N GLU A 14 7.20 -9.59 -1.76
CA GLU A 14 8.26 -9.29 -0.80
C GLU A 14 9.56 -10.05 -1.09
N ALA A 15 9.48 -11.32 -1.48
CA ALA A 15 10.65 -12.12 -1.85
C ALA A 15 11.34 -11.60 -3.12
N LYS A 16 10.55 -11.14 -4.11
CA LYS A 16 11.07 -10.63 -5.38
C LYS A 16 11.64 -9.22 -5.25
N VAL A 17 10.89 -8.29 -4.65
CA VAL A 17 11.24 -6.86 -4.66
C VAL A 17 11.66 -6.27 -3.30
N GLY A 18 11.55 -7.04 -2.20
CA GLY A 18 11.87 -6.54 -0.85
C GLY A 18 13.31 -6.06 -0.69
N ARG A 19 14.29 -6.72 -1.34
CA ARG A 19 15.70 -6.28 -1.34
C ARG A 19 15.89 -4.95 -2.05
N LEU A 20 15.25 -4.77 -3.21
CA LEU A 20 15.32 -3.52 -3.98
C LEU A 20 14.65 -2.37 -3.24
N ARG A 21 13.46 -2.59 -2.66
CA ARG A 21 12.76 -1.59 -1.83
C ARG A 21 13.63 -1.11 -0.67
N LYS A 22 14.30 -2.03 0.05
CA LYS A 22 15.21 -1.68 1.15
C LYS A 22 16.42 -0.86 0.67
N ASN A 23 16.91 -1.10 -0.54
CA ASN A 23 18.01 -0.32 -1.13
C ASN A 23 17.55 1.09 -1.53
N VAL A 24 16.36 1.24 -2.12
CA VAL A 24 15.76 2.55 -2.42
C VAL A 24 15.63 3.37 -1.14
N VAL A 25 15.00 2.83 -0.09
CA VAL A 25 14.82 3.53 1.19
C VAL A 25 16.16 3.95 1.81
N ARG A 26 17.19 3.11 1.69
CA ARG A 26 18.54 3.44 2.18
C ARG A 26 19.16 4.58 1.39
N LEU A 27 19.02 4.57 0.06
CA LEU A 27 19.52 5.64 -0.81
C LEU A 27 18.78 6.95 -0.55
N GLU A 28 17.45 6.93 -0.44
CA GLU A 28 16.64 8.10 -0.08
C GLU A 28 17.12 8.73 1.23
N LYS A 29 17.25 7.95 2.30
CA LYS A 29 17.73 8.44 3.59
C LYS A 29 19.14 9.06 3.51
N ARG A 30 20.03 8.48 2.71
CA ARG A 30 21.39 9.02 2.49
C ARG A 30 21.35 10.33 1.71
N THR A 31 20.55 10.39 0.65
CA THR A 31 20.34 11.58 -0.17
C THR A 31 19.78 12.72 0.68
N ASP A 32 18.77 12.47 1.51
CA ASP A 32 18.18 13.47 2.41
C ASP A 32 19.19 13.99 3.44
N SER A 33 20.02 13.09 3.98
CA SER A 33 21.08 13.46 4.92
C SER A 33 22.13 14.36 4.27
N ILE A 34 22.58 14.03 3.05
CA ILE A 34 23.54 14.83 2.29
C ILE A 34 22.93 16.16 1.87
N TYR A 35 21.65 16.20 1.49
CA TYR A 35 20.94 17.43 1.16
C TYR A 35 20.90 18.41 2.34
N ASN A 36 20.57 17.91 3.54
CA ASN A 36 20.58 18.72 4.75
C ASN A 36 21.99 19.23 5.10
N LEU A 37 23.00 18.36 4.97
CA LEU A 37 24.40 18.74 5.17
C LEU A 37 24.85 19.81 4.16
N LEU A 38 24.45 19.69 2.90
CA LEU A 38 24.75 20.65 1.84
C LEU A 38 24.11 22.02 2.13
N ASN A 39 22.87 22.05 2.63
CA ASN A 39 22.22 23.29 3.05
C ASN A 39 22.93 23.96 4.22
N TYR A 40 23.37 23.18 5.22
CA TYR A 40 24.16 23.68 6.33
C TYR A 40 25.50 24.24 5.87
N LYS A 41 26.25 23.48 5.07
CA LYS A 41 27.55 23.90 4.52
C LYS A 41 27.43 25.13 3.63
N THR A 42 26.37 25.23 2.82
CA THR A 42 26.11 26.41 2.00
C THR A 42 25.92 27.67 2.84
N GLN A 43 25.29 27.57 4.01
CA GLN A 43 25.17 28.70 4.93
C GLN A 43 26.53 29.06 5.56
N ALA A 44 27.31 28.06 5.98
CA ALA A 44 28.66 28.27 6.50
C ALA A 44 29.57 28.96 5.47
N THR A 45 29.61 28.47 4.22
CA THR A 45 30.41 29.07 3.15
C THR A 45 30.00 30.52 2.85
N ARG A 46 28.70 30.86 2.94
CA ARG A 46 28.26 32.25 2.81
C ARG A 46 28.81 33.12 3.94
N GLN A 47 28.79 32.61 5.17
CA GLN A 47 29.36 33.33 6.30
C GLN A 47 30.86 33.54 6.13
N ASP A 48 31.60 32.51 5.71
CA ASP A 48 33.04 32.59 5.44
C ASP A 48 33.36 33.62 4.32
N ALA A 49 32.55 33.65 3.27
CA ALA A 49 32.69 34.62 2.19
C ALA A 49 32.40 36.07 2.64
N LEU A 50 31.42 36.27 3.54
CA LEU A 50 31.15 37.59 4.13
C LEU A 50 32.25 38.04 5.09
N LEU A 51 32.86 37.11 5.83
CA LEU A 51 34.02 37.41 6.67
C LEU A 51 35.21 37.85 5.82
N LEU A 52 35.48 37.20 4.69
CA LEU A 52 36.50 37.63 3.74
C LEU A 52 36.29 39.05 3.19
N LEU A 53 35.04 39.42 2.90
CA LEU A 53 34.72 40.73 2.36
C LEU A 53 34.93 41.87 3.39
N ASN A 54 34.70 41.57 4.67
CA ASN A 54 34.84 42.54 5.76
C ASN A 54 36.18 42.44 6.51
N GLY A 55 36.93 41.36 6.30
CA GLY A 55 38.20 41.06 6.95
C GLY A 55 39.38 41.77 6.30
N ASN A 56 40.49 41.86 7.03
CA ASN A 56 41.72 42.42 6.49
C ASN A 56 42.33 41.42 5.50
N PHE A 57 42.49 41.81 4.22
CA PHE A 57 43.05 40.96 3.15
C PHE A 57 44.44 40.36 3.46
N ALA A 58 45.14 40.87 4.49
CA ALA A 58 46.40 40.33 4.99
C ALA A 58 46.26 39.02 5.80
N ASN A 59 45.05 38.67 6.27
CA ASN A 59 44.80 37.42 6.99
C ASN A 59 44.61 36.25 6.02
N VAL A 60 45.72 35.63 5.62
CA VAL A 60 45.77 34.44 4.76
C VAL A 60 44.85 33.30 5.26
N ASN A 61 44.66 33.19 6.59
CA ASN A 61 43.81 32.17 7.21
C ASN A 61 42.34 32.26 6.81
N GLU A 62 41.79 33.47 6.66
CA GLU A 62 40.38 33.65 6.28
C GLU A 62 40.14 33.23 4.82
N ALA A 63 41.10 33.53 3.94
CA ALA A 63 41.04 33.15 2.53
C ALA A 63 41.10 31.63 2.34
N ILE A 64 41.98 30.96 3.08
CA ILE A 64 42.10 29.50 3.07
C ILE A 64 40.79 28.85 3.56
N ASN A 65 40.19 29.36 4.64
CA ASN A 65 38.96 28.79 5.20
C ASN A 65 37.78 28.89 4.22
N SER A 66 37.62 30.02 3.52
CA SER A 66 36.57 30.15 2.49
C SER A 66 36.79 29.22 1.31
N GLU A 67 38.04 29.07 0.84
CA GLU A 67 38.39 28.15 -0.25
C GLU A 67 38.08 26.69 0.13
N ILE A 68 38.43 26.28 1.36
CA ILE A 68 38.08 24.96 1.90
C ILE A 68 36.56 24.77 1.95
N SER A 69 35.82 25.75 2.45
CA SER A 69 34.36 25.73 2.54
C SER A 69 33.69 25.62 1.16
N GLN A 70 34.21 26.33 0.15
CA GLN A 70 33.74 26.23 -1.23
C GLN A 70 34.06 24.88 -1.88
N ARG A 71 35.25 24.33 -1.65
CA ARG A 71 35.62 22.99 -2.10
C ARG A 71 34.71 21.92 -1.47
N ASP A 72 34.49 21.98 -0.16
CA ASP A 72 33.58 21.09 0.56
C ASP A 72 32.16 21.12 -0.04
N LYS A 73 31.63 22.32 -0.29
CA LYS A 73 30.32 22.49 -0.93
C LYS A 73 30.26 21.86 -2.32
N THR A 74 31.33 22.03 -3.12
CA THR A 74 31.42 21.47 -4.47
C THR A 74 31.42 19.94 -4.41
N VAL A 75 32.23 19.35 -3.54
CA VAL A 75 32.29 17.89 -3.32
C VAL A 75 30.92 17.35 -2.91
N LEU A 76 30.25 18.00 -1.94
CA LEU A 76 28.92 17.58 -1.47
C LEU A 76 27.87 17.65 -2.58
N THR A 77 27.94 18.67 -3.44
CA THR A 77 27.04 18.83 -4.58
C THR A 77 27.23 17.70 -5.60
N THR A 78 28.48 17.35 -5.92
CA THR A 78 28.80 16.24 -6.81
C THR A 78 28.28 14.90 -6.24
N ILE A 79 28.57 14.63 -4.96
CA ILE A 79 28.08 13.41 -4.28
C ILE A 79 26.56 13.36 -4.29
N TYR A 80 25.87 14.47 -4.03
CA TYR A 80 24.41 14.54 -4.09
C TYR A 80 23.88 14.16 -5.49
N GLY A 81 24.49 14.69 -6.56
CA GLY A 81 24.13 14.33 -7.93
C GLY A 81 24.33 12.86 -8.25
N GLU A 82 25.45 12.27 -7.81
CA GLU A 82 25.71 10.83 -7.97
C GLU A 82 24.71 9.97 -7.19
N LEU A 83 24.36 10.37 -5.96
CA LEU A 83 23.35 9.68 -5.15
C LEU A 83 21.96 9.74 -5.79
N LEU A 84 21.57 10.88 -6.37
CA LEU A 84 20.31 11.01 -7.09
C LEU A 84 20.27 10.10 -8.31
N LYS A 85 21.35 10.07 -9.09
CA LYS A 85 21.47 9.16 -10.24
C LYS A 85 21.37 7.68 -9.81
N ASN A 86 22.04 7.30 -8.73
CA ASN A 86 21.97 5.95 -8.18
C ASN A 86 20.57 5.61 -7.64
N LEU A 87 19.87 6.59 -7.06
CA LEU A 87 18.49 6.43 -6.58
C LEU A 87 17.53 6.19 -7.75
N GLU A 88 17.60 7.00 -8.80
CA GLU A 88 16.78 6.84 -10.01
C GLU A 88 17.03 5.50 -10.70
N ALA A 89 18.30 5.10 -10.84
CA ALA A 89 18.65 3.79 -11.37
C ALA A 89 18.05 2.65 -10.53
N THR A 90 18.12 2.74 -9.20
CA THR A 90 17.55 1.72 -8.30
C THR A 90 16.01 1.71 -8.37
N LYS A 91 15.36 2.88 -8.49
CA LYS A 91 13.91 2.99 -8.70
C LYS A 91 13.49 2.38 -10.04
N ALA A 92 14.25 2.63 -11.11
CA ALA A 92 14.00 2.02 -12.42
C ALA A 92 14.10 0.49 -12.35
N SER A 93 15.14 -0.06 -11.70
CA SER A 93 15.26 -1.51 -11.47
C SER A 93 14.11 -2.07 -10.63
N LEU A 94 13.65 -1.33 -9.61
CA LEU A 94 12.48 -1.73 -8.81
C LEU A 94 11.21 -1.79 -9.67
N ILE A 95 10.98 -0.81 -10.54
CA ILE A 95 9.82 -0.81 -11.45
C ILE A 95 9.89 -1.99 -12.43
N GLN A 96 11.08 -2.31 -12.95
CA GLN A 96 11.28 -3.45 -13.86
C GLN A 96 11.05 -4.80 -13.17
N GLU A 97 11.49 -4.97 -11.93
CA GLU A 97 11.33 -6.23 -11.18
C GLU A 97 9.96 -6.38 -10.52
N THR A 98 9.21 -5.29 -10.33
CA THR A 98 7.86 -5.37 -9.77
C THR A 98 6.91 -5.87 -10.86
N PRO A 99 6.39 -7.10 -10.77
CA PRO A 99 5.43 -7.58 -11.74
C PRO A 99 4.18 -6.69 -11.67
N THR A 100 3.71 -6.22 -12.83
CA THR A 100 2.39 -5.59 -12.93
C THR A 100 1.36 -6.69 -12.69
N VAL A 101 0.98 -6.91 -11.43
CA VAL A 101 -0.13 -7.80 -11.09
C VAL A 101 -1.41 -7.05 -11.44
N GLN A 102 -1.81 -7.11 -12.71
CA GLN A 102 -3.19 -6.82 -13.09
C GLN A 102 -4.03 -8.04 -12.72
N ILE A 103 -4.90 -7.88 -11.74
CA ILE A 103 -5.98 -8.85 -11.49
C ILE A 103 -6.94 -8.68 -12.67
N VAL A 104 -6.76 -9.47 -13.73
CA VAL A 104 -7.58 -9.38 -14.96
C VAL A 104 -8.95 -10.01 -14.78
N ASP A 105 -9.10 -10.96 -13.84
CA ASP A 105 -10.39 -11.53 -13.49
C ASP A 105 -10.52 -11.69 -11.98
N SER A 106 -11.37 -10.86 -11.38
CA SER A 106 -12.01 -11.22 -10.12
C SER A 106 -12.89 -12.43 -10.41
N PRO A 107 -12.71 -13.58 -9.74
CA PRO A 107 -13.61 -14.72 -9.92
C PRO A 107 -15.02 -14.24 -9.62
N ASN A 108 -15.88 -14.25 -10.64
CA ASN A 108 -17.29 -13.93 -10.46
C ASN A 108 -17.82 -14.88 -9.38
N PHE A 109 -18.40 -14.31 -8.32
CA PHE A 109 -18.91 -15.05 -7.18
C PHE A 109 -19.72 -16.26 -7.68
N PRO A 110 -19.54 -17.48 -7.14
CA PRO A 110 -20.44 -18.55 -7.49
C PRO A 110 -21.85 -18.10 -7.14
N LEU A 111 -22.80 -18.26 -8.08
CA LEU A 111 -24.22 -17.95 -7.89
C LEU A 111 -24.63 -18.35 -6.47
N ASP A 112 -25.26 -17.41 -5.74
CA ASP A 112 -25.87 -17.69 -4.45
C ASP A 112 -26.69 -18.97 -4.61
N LYS A 113 -26.22 -20.06 -4.00
CA LYS A 113 -26.99 -21.29 -3.99
C LYS A 113 -28.28 -20.93 -3.28
N SER A 114 -29.36 -20.82 -4.04
CA SER A 114 -30.72 -20.83 -3.49
C SER A 114 -30.97 -22.25 -2.99
N GLU A 115 -30.29 -22.63 -1.90
CA GLU A 115 -30.60 -23.84 -1.18
C GLU A 115 -31.97 -23.63 -0.57
N THR A 116 -33.00 -24.07 -1.28
CA THR A 116 -34.36 -24.19 -0.72
C THR A 116 -34.23 -25.02 0.53
N LYS A 117 -34.36 -24.35 1.68
CA LYS A 117 -34.11 -24.96 2.97
C LYS A 117 -35.20 -25.99 3.23
N TRP A 118 -34.81 -27.25 3.40
CA TRP A 118 -35.72 -28.41 3.52
C TRP A 118 -36.82 -28.20 4.58
N TYR A 119 -36.50 -27.49 5.66
CA TYR A 119 -37.45 -27.18 6.73
C TYR A 119 -38.61 -26.28 6.27
N MET A 120 -38.40 -25.46 5.24
CA MET A 120 -39.43 -24.57 4.70
C MET A 120 -40.47 -25.36 3.92
N GLY A 121 -40.05 -26.41 3.20
CA GLY A 121 -40.96 -27.37 2.57
C GLY A 121 -41.74 -28.20 3.59
N LEU A 122 -41.09 -28.62 4.68
CA LEU A 122 -41.73 -29.37 5.75
C LEU A 122 -42.83 -28.55 6.46
N LEU A 123 -42.55 -27.29 6.79
CA LEU A 123 -43.52 -26.38 7.41
C LEU A 123 -44.74 -26.14 6.51
N MET A 124 -44.52 -25.93 5.21
CA MET A 124 -45.60 -25.67 4.26
C MET A 124 -46.47 -26.92 4.02
N GLY A 125 -45.85 -28.11 3.96
CA GLY A 125 -46.58 -29.38 3.85
C GLY A 125 -47.42 -29.70 5.09
N ALA A 126 -46.88 -29.45 6.30
CA ALA A 126 -47.60 -29.65 7.55
C ALA A 126 -48.84 -28.74 7.64
N PHE A 127 -48.70 -27.47 7.23
CA PHE A 127 -49.82 -26.52 7.23
C PHE A 127 -50.95 -26.95 6.28
N VAL A 128 -50.62 -27.36 5.05
CA VAL A 128 -51.62 -27.80 4.06
C VAL A 128 -52.33 -29.07 4.53
N SER A 129 -51.59 -30.06 5.05
CA SER A 129 -52.18 -31.31 5.55
C SER A 129 -53.11 -31.07 6.74
N PHE A 130 -52.73 -30.18 7.65
CA PHE A 130 -53.57 -29.79 8.79
C PHE A 130 -54.89 -29.16 8.33
N CYS A 131 -54.85 -28.20 7.41
CA CYS A 131 -56.05 -27.57 6.86
C CYS A 131 -56.95 -28.59 6.14
N ALA A 132 -56.37 -29.49 5.36
CA ALA A 132 -57.13 -30.53 4.64
C ALA A 132 -57.81 -31.51 5.61
N SER A 133 -57.12 -31.93 6.67
CA SER A 133 -57.68 -32.79 7.73
C SER A 133 -58.84 -32.11 8.45
N LEU A 134 -58.69 -30.82 8.77
CA LEU A 134 -59.74 -30.04 9.43
C LEU A 134 -61.00 -29.93 8.55
N LEU A 135 -60.81 -29.64 7.26
CA LEU A 135 -61.91 -29.60 6.29
C LEU A 135 -62.59 -30.96 6.13
N TYR A 136 -61.82 -32.03 6.03
CA TYR A 136 -62.35 -33.39 5.94
C TYR A 136 -63.21 -33.73 7.16
N PHE A 137 -62.71 -33.45 8.36
CA PHE A 137 -63.46 -33.68 9.60
C PHE A 137 -64.76 -32.87 9.65
N LEU A 138 -64.74 -31.62 9.19
CA LEU A 138 -65.93 -30.75 9.16
C LEU A 138 -66.98 -31.24 8.14
N VAL A 139 -66.55 -31.79 7.01
CA VAL A 139 -67.45 -32.39 6.00
C VAL A 139 -68.06 -33.71 6.49
N VAL A 140 -67.28 -34.54 7.18
CA VAL A 140 -67.73 -35.84 7.70
C VAL A 140 -68.63 -35.68 8.93
N ASN A 141 -68.30 -34.77 9.85
CA ASN A 141 -69.10 -34.45 11.03
C ASN A 141 -70.11 -33.33 10.78
N LYS A 142 -70.77 -33.32 9.61
CA LYS A 142 -71.98 -32.51 9.44
C LYS A 142 -73.08 -33.09 10.35
N PRO A 143 -73.55 -32.39 11.40
CA PRO A 143 -74.79 -32.80 12.04
C PRO A 143 -75.90 -32.67 10.99
N ALA A 144 -76.63 -33.75 10.77
CA ALA A 144 -77.83 -33.75 9.92
C ALA A 144 -78.72 -32.58 10.33
N LYS A 145 -78.93 -31.63 9.41
CA LYS A 145 -79.87 -30.54 9.63
C LYS A 145 -81.27 -31.16 9.54
N THR A 146 -81.87 -31.43 10.69
CA THR A 146 -83.31 -31.70 10.82
C THR A 146 -84.07 -30.49 10.28
N ILE A 147 -84.68 -30.67 9.12
CA ILE A 147 -85.63 -29.72 8.52
C ILE A 147 -87.00 -30.10 9.10
N LEU A 148 -87.60 -29.19 9.86
CA LEU A 148 -89.05 -28.99 9.92
C LEU A 148 -89.34 -27.64 9.25
#